data_AF-A0A1A8JHQ5-F1
#
_entry.id   AF-A0A1A8JHQ5-F1
#
_cell.length_a   1.000
_cell.length_b   1.000
_cell.length_c   1.000
_cell.angle_alpha   90.00
_cell.angle_beta   90.00
_cell.angle_gamma   90.00
#
_symmetry.space_group_name_H-M   'P 1'
#
loop_
_entity.id
_entity.type
_entity.pdbx_description
1 polymer ?
#
loop_
_entity_poly.entity_id
_entity_poly.type
_entity_poly.pdbx_seq_one_letter_code
_entity_poly.pdbx_strand_id
1 'polypeptide(L)'
;LNFLTTLKHIVMVHDCELTRDIVGLIEREVDLMARGVKARNLVGLRKRICTLFLQYIKTPVFNPNVAKLLKVPQNPSQLYKDVLRCRGCRRYLCSADISPAPGGFLGVLCKHCARIDNIARPREDLSLYRNILQKLRTHEQTLSKEPSILTLLQVEDILYLTEKVWESCSALSGSKDLHKLEFVRWEHQEDWSPWNCILLSNEETSTHLKIKDVNEVYSTTFTRWVGQKHTIAREYFSQVPTLAKYLESQPAAAVGNQFDSHHVTMATGKHAPDNTSASSH
;
A
#
# COMPACT_ATOMS: atom_id res chain seq x y z
N LEU A 1 -20.87 -2.98 -68.30
CA LEU A 1 -19.48 -3.06 -68.81
C LEU A 1 -18.66 -1.85 -68.37
N ASN A 2 -19.08 -0.62 -68.71
CA ASN A 2 -18.34 0.62 -68.38
C ASN A 2 -17.92 0.75 -66.90
N PHE A 3 -18.81 0.44 -65.96
CA PHE A 3 -18.49 0.50 -64.52
C PHE A 3 -17.38 -0.47 -64.08
N LEU A 4 -17.41 -1.71 -64.57
CA LEU A 4 -16.39 -2.72 -64.26
C LEU A 4 -15.03 -2.32 -64.84
N THR A 5 -15.04 -1.73 -66.04
CA THR A 5 -13.83 -1.18 -66.66
C THR A 5 -13.26 -0.02 -65.83
N THR A 6 -14.09 0.93 -65.39
CA THR A 6 -13.63 2.03 -64.51
C THR A 6 -13.06 1.50 -63.20
N LEU A 7 -13.75 0.54 -62.56
CA LEU A 7 -13.31 -0.08 -61.33
C LEU A 7 -11.94 -0.76 -61.49
N LYS A 8 -11.74 -1.51 -62.59
CA LYS A 8 -10.47 -2.14 -62.94
C LYS A 8 -9.33 -1.10 -63.03
N HIS A 9 -9.54 0.01 -63.74
CA HIS A 9 -8.52 1.05 -63.85
C HIS A 9 -8.16 1.69 -62.51
N ILE A 10 -9.14 1.91 -61.62
CA ILE A 10 -8.91 2.48 -60.29
C ILE A 10 -8.02 1.57 -59.44
N VAL A 11 -8.29 0.26 -59.43
CA VAL A 11 -7.54 -0.67 -58.57
C VAL A 11 -6.17 -1.04 -59.14
N MET A 12 -5.98 -0.96 -60.46
CA MET A 12 -4.70 -1.25 -61.13
C MET A 12 -3.59 -0.26 -60.80
N VAL A 13 -3.90 0.89 -60.19
CA VAL A 13 -2.91 1.87 -59.73
C VAL A 13 -1.96 1.28 -58.68
N HIS A 14 -2.41 0.27 -57.92
CA HIS A 14 -1.60 -0.44 -56.94
C HIS A 14 -1.47 -1.90 -57.34
N ASP A 15 -0.24 -2.40 -57.50
CA ASP A 15 -0.01 -3.82 -57.79
C ASP A 15 0.28 -4.60 -56.50
N CYS A 16 -0.71 -5.35 -56.04
CA CYS A 16 -0.58 -6.25 -54.90
C CYS A 16 -1.53 -7.44 -55.06
N GLU A 17 -1.47 -8.41 -54.14
CA GLU A 17 -2.35 -9.60 -54.17
C GLU A 17 -3.84 -9.21 -54.18
N LEU A 18 -4.26 -8.28 -53.32
CA LEU A 18 -5.65 -7.84 -53.23
C LEU A 18 -6.16 -7.22 -54.55
N THR A 19 -5.38 -6.36 -55.20
CA THR A 19 -5.81 -5.72 -56.43
C THR A 19 -5.81 -6.69 -57.60
N ARG A 20 -4.85 -7.63 -57.66
CA ARG A 20 -4.84 -8.73 -58.64
C ARG A 20 -6.07 -9.63 -58.50
N ASP A 21 -6.46 -9.95 -57.27
CA ASP A 21 -7.69 -10.73 -57.02
C ASP A 21 -8.95 -9.98 -57.46
N ILE A 22 -9.05 -8.67 -57.17
CA ILE A 22 -10.17 -7.84 -57.63
C ILE A 22 -10.24 -7.84 -59.16
N VAL A 23 -9.11 -7.57 -59.84
CA VAL A 23 -9.03 -7.54 -61.31
C VAL A 23 -9.44 -8.89 -61.90
N GLY A 24 -8.91 -9.99 -61.36
CA GLY A 24 -9.24 -11.34 -61.84
C GLY A 24 -10.73 -11.69 -61.68
N LEU A 25 -11.39 -11.24 -60.60
CA LEU A 25 -12.83 -11.42 -60.44
C LEU A 25 -13.65 -10.55 -61.39
N ILE A 26 -13.20 -9.32 -61.67
CA ILE A 26 -13.84 -8.42 -62.64
C ILE A 26 -13.76 -9.02 -64.04
N GLU A 27 -12.58 -9.49 -64.47
CA GLU A 27 -12.39 -10.12 -65.78
C GLU A 27 -13.26 -11.37 -65.93
N ARG A 28 -13.38 -12.17 -64.86
CA ARG A 28 -14.27 -13.32 -64.81
C ARG A 28 -15.74 -12.92 -64.95
N GLU A 29 -16.17 -11.82 -64.32
CA GLU A 29 -17.55 -11.34 -64.50
C GLU A 29 -17.80 -10.91 -65.95
N VAL A 30 -16.85 -10.20 -66.56
CA VAL A 30 -16.93 -9.77 -67.96
C VAL A 30 -17.03 -10.96 -68.92
N ASP A 31 -16.20 -11.98 -68.76
CA ASP A 31 -16.24 -13.21 -69.59
C ASP A 31 -17.58 -13.95 -69.45
N LEU A 32 -18.07 -14.14 -68.21
CA LEU A 32 -19.36 -14.79 -67.97
C LEU A 32 -20.54 -13.99 -68.57
N MET A 33 -20.48 -12.66 -68.49
CA MET A 33 -21.48 -11.80 -69.14
C MET A 33 -21.43 -11.92 -70.67
N ALA A 34 -20.23 -11.94 -71.26
CA ALA A 34 -20.06 -12.10 -72.70
C ALA A 34 -20.61 -13.45 -73.22
N ARG A 35 -20.57 -14.49 -72.38
CA ARG A 35 -21.15 -15.83 -72.63
C ARG A 35 -22.66 -15.91 -72.37
N GLY A 36 -23.32 -14.81 -72.02
CA GLY A 36 -24.77 -14.78 -71.80
C GLY A 36 -25.24 -15.34 -70.46
N VAL A 37 -24.37 -15.46 -69.46
CA VAL A 37 -24.77 -15.91 -68.12
C VAL A 37 -25.73 -14.90 -67.48
N LYS A 38 -26.88 -15.39 -67.02
CA LYS A 38 -27.92 -14.56 -66.40
C LYS A 38 -27.41 -13.88 -65.12
N ALA A 39 -27.74 -12.60 -64.95
CA ALA A 39 -27.27 -11.78 -63.81
C ALA A 39 -27.54 -12.40 -62.43
N ARG A 40 -28.66 -13.12 -62.26
CA ARG A 40 -29.00 -13.84 -61.01
C ARG A 40 -27.95 -14.88 -60.59
N ASN A 41 -27.20 -15.43 -61.54
CA ASN A 41 -26.14 -16.41 -61.28
C ASN A 41 -24.80 -15.73 -60.92
N LEU A 42 -24.68 -14.41 -61.10
CA LEU A 42 -23.45 -13.64 -60.83
C LEU A 42 -23.44 -13.00 -59.43
N VAL A 43 -24.49 -13.19 -58.63
CA VAL A 43 -24.65 -12.53 -57.32
C VAL A 43 -23.47 -12.81 -56.39
N GLY A 44 -23.02 -14.06 -56.30
CA GLY A 44 -21.88 -14.44 -55.47
C GLY A 44 -20.57 -13.80 -55.94
N LEU A 45 -20.35 -13.73 -57.24
CA LEU A 45 -19.16 -13.10 -57.83
C LEU A 45 -19.14 -11.60 -57.53
N ARG A 46 -20.27 -10.91 -57.73
CA ARG A 46 -20.43 -9.49 -57.39
C ARG A 46 -20.20 -9.22 -55.92
N LYS A 47 -20.74 -10.05 -55.03
CA LYS A 47 -20.52 -9.92 -53.58
C LYS A 47 -19.05 -10.06 -53.21
N ARG A 48 -18.32 -10.97 -53.85
CA ARG A 48 -16.87 -11.10 -53.66
C ARG A 48 -16.12 -9.86 -54.15
N ILE A 49 -16.44 -9.35 -55.35
CA ILE A 49 -15.86 -8.11 -55.88
C ILE A 49 -16.10 -6.94 -54.91
N CYS A 50 -17.34 -6.75 -54.46
CA CYS A 50 -17.69 -5.70 -53.50
C CYS A 50 -16.94 -5.84 -52.17
N THR A 51 -16.75 -7.07 -51.67
CA THR A 51 -16.07 -7.32 -50.40
C THR A 51 -14.58 -6.97 -50.49
N LEU A 52 -13.91 -7.42 -51.55
CA LEU A 52 -12.50 -7.11 -51.78
C LEU A 52 -12.30 -5.62 -52.08
N PHE A 53 -13.22 -5.00 -52.83
CA PHE A 53 -13.17 -3.56 -53.06
C PHE A 53 -13.41 -2.76 -51.77
N LEU A 54 -14.29 -3.23 -50.88
CA LEU A 54 -14.47 -2.63 -49.55
C LEU A 54 -13.18 -2.71 -48.71
N GLN A 55 -12.46 -3.83 -48.78
CA GLN A 55 -11.15 -3.96 -48.15
C GLN A 55 -10.13 -2.97 -48.75
N TYR A 56 -10.12 -2.84 -50.07
CA TYR A 56 -9.27 -1.88 -50.78
C TYR A 56 -9.52 -0.44 -50.31
N ILE A 57 -10.77 0.05 -50.31
CA ILE A 57 -11.09 1.42 -49.88
C ILE A 57 -10.89 1.68 -48.38
N LYS A 58 -10.88 0.62 -47.56
CA LYS A 58 -10.61 0.68 -46.11
C LYS A 58 -9.13 0.64 -45.77
N THR A 59 -8.26 0.38 -46.74
CA THR A 59 -6.82 0.30 -46.52
C THR A 59 -6.21 1.69 -46.68
N PRO A 60 -5.58 2.27 -45.63
CA PRO A 60 -5.04 3.63 -45.69
C PRO A 60 -4.00 3.87 -46.78
N VAL A 61 -3.27 2.83 -47.18
CA VAL A 61 -2.30 2.88 -48.28
C VAL A 61 -2.97 3.24 -49.61
N PHE A 62 -4.20 2.78 -49.84
CA PHE A 62 -4.96 3.03 -51.06
C PHE A 62 -5.93 4.21 -50.92
N ASN A 63 -6.37 4.51 -49.70
CA ASN A 63 -7.26 5.63 -49.39
C ASN A 63 -6.80 6.37 -48.11
N PRO A 64 -5.90 7.35 -48.23
CA PRO A 64 -5.34 8.05 -47.07
C PRO A 64 -6.37 8.72 -46.15
N ASN A 65 -7.52 9.13 -46.70
CA ASN A 65 -8.58 9.77 -45.92
C ASN A 65 -9.22 8.82 -44.90
N VAL A 66 -9.17 7.50 -45.13
CA VAL A 66 -9.74 6.53 -44.20
C VAL A 66 -8.94 6.42 -42.90
N ALA A 67 -7.66 6.81 -42.90
CA ALA A 67 -6.80 6.76 -41.72
C ALA A 67 -7.39 7.52 -40.52
N LYS A 68 -8.09 8.63 -40.79
CA LYS A 68 -8.75 9.47 -39.77
C LYS A 68 -9.97 8.80 -39.14
N LEU A 69 -10.54 7.79 -39.80
CA LEU A 69 -11.74 7.08 -39.35
C LEU A 69 -11.40 5.79 -38.58
N LEU A 70 -10.13 5.37 -38.59
CA LEU A 70 -9.70 4.15 -37.91
C LEU A 70 -9.43 4.44 -36.43
N LYS A 71 -10.14 3.73 -35.55
CA LYS A 71 -9.99 3.85 -34.09
C LYS A 71 -8.67 3.28 -33.56
N VAL A 72 -8.04 2.40 -34.33
CA VAL A 72 -6.81 1.71 -33.94
C VAL A 72 -5.65 2.28 -34.76
N PRO A 73 -4.60 2.80 -34.11
CA PRO A 73 -3.36 3.19 -34.77
C PRO A 73 -2.84 2.08 -35.67
N GLN A 74 -2.53 2.42 -36.92
CA GLN A 74 -2.06 1.44 -37.93
C GLN A 74 -0.60 1.02 -37.70
N ASN A 75 0.14 1.81 -36.91
CA ASN A 75 1.50 1.48 -36.54
C ASN A 75 1.50 0.72 -35.19
N PRO A 76 1.86 -0.57 -35.15
CA PRO A 76 1.84 -1.36 -33.92
C PRO A 76 2.76 -0.78 -32.85
N SER A 77 3.86 -0.11 -33.22
CA SER A 77 4.77 0.54 -32.28
C SER A 77 4.14 1.71 -31.52
N GLN A 78 3.04 2.29 -32.03
CA GLN A 78 2.26 3.33 -31.33
C GLN A 78 1.31 2.72 -30.28
N LEU A 79 1.01 1.42 -30.36
CA LEU A 79 0.18 0.73 -29.36
C LEU A 79 0.98 0.35 -28.10
N TYR A 80 2.28 0.10 -28.24
CA TYR A 80 3.11 -0.39 -27.12
C TYR A 80 3.68 0.72 -26.23
N LYS A 81 3.75 1.97 -26.71
CA LYS A 81 4.46 3.03 -25.99
C LYS A 81 3.69 3.60 -24.79
N ASP A 82 2.36 3.48 -24.77
CA ASP A 82 1.52 4.17 -23.79
C ASP A 82 0.61 3.25 -22.97
N VAL A 83 0.79 1.92 -23.04
CA VAL A 83 -0.11 0.98 -22.39
C VAL A 83 0.54 0.35 -21.15
N LEU A 84 -0.06 0.60 -19.99
CA LEU A 84 0.37 0.11 -18.69
C LEU A 84 -0.68 -0.82 -18.08
N ARG A 85 -0.24 -1.86 -17.37
CA ARG A 85 -1.15 -2.78 -16.67
C ARG A 85 -1.40 -2.30 -15.25
N CYS A 86 -2.66 -2.02 -14.92
CA CYS A 86 -3.06 -1.69 -13.56
C CYS A 86 -2.86 -2.90 -12.63
N ARG A 87 -2.20 -2.71 -11.48
CA ARG A 87 -2.01 -3.79 -10.48
C ARG A 87 -3.34 -4.22 -9.82
N GLY A 88 -4.24 -3.28 -9.56
CA GLY A 88 -5.50 -3.54 -8.83
C GLY A 88 -6.51 -4.32 -9.67
N CYS A 89 -6.87 -3.81 -10.85
CA CYS A 89 -7.89 -4.43 -11.71
C CYS A 89 -7.35 -5.23 -12.89
N ARG A 90 -6.02 -5.33 -13.04
CA ARG A 90 -5.32 -6.08 -14.11
C ARG A 90 -5.62 -5.64 -15.55
N ARG A 91 -6.36 -4.53 -15.75
CA ARG A 91 -6.64 -3.95 -17.07
C ARG A 91 -5.41 -3.23 -17.64
N TYR A 92 -5.23 -3.35 -18.96
CA TYR A 92 -4.29 -2.56 -19.74
C TYR A 92 -4.92 -1.21 -20.08
N LEU A 93 -4.24 -0.12 -19.75
CA LEU A 93 -4.76 1.23 -19.81
C LEU A 93 -3.70 2.17 -20.36
N CYS A 94 -4.13 3.28 -20.95
CA CYS A 94 -3.21 4.33 -21.36
C CYS A 94 -2.55 4.98 -20.13
N SER A 95 -1.35 5.51 -20.31
CA SER A 95 -0.60 6.26 -19.29
C SER A 95 -1.45 7.37 -18.64
N ALA A 96 -2.30 8.04 -19.40
CA ALA A 96 -3.22 9.08 -18.92
C ALA A 96 -4.28 8.60 -17.91
N ASP A 97 -4.59 7.30 -17.89
CA ASP A 97 -5.59 6.68 -17.00
C ASP A 97 -4.99 6.04 -15.75
N ILE A 98 -3.66 6.08 -15.65
CA ILE A 98 -2.90 5.70 -14.46
C ILE A 98 -2.85 6.90 -13.51
N SER A 99 -3.06 6.63 -12.22
CA SER A 99 -2.88 7.64 -11.19
C SER A 99 -1.38 7.76 -10.86
N PRO A 100 -0.80 8.96 -10.84
CA PRO A 100 0.50 9.14 -10.18
C PRO A 100 0.34 8.79 -8.70
N ALA A 101 1.23 7.96 -8.17
CA ALA A 101 1.19 7.56 -6.77
C ALA A 101 1.68 8.73 -5.88
N PRO A 102 0.94 9.11 -4.82
CA PRO A 102 1.47 9.99 -3.78
C PRO A 102 2.50 9.18 -2.98
N GLY A 103 3.78 9.59 -2.98
CA GLY A 103 4.81 8.99 -2.12
C GLY A 103 5.69 7.90 -2.73
N GLY A 104 5.79 7.81 -4.07
CA GLY A 104 6.87 7.05 -4.71
C GLY A 104 6.77 5.52 -4.66
N PHE A 105 5.65 4.95 -4.20
CA PHE A 105 5.45 3.50 -4.27
C PHE A 105 5.31 3.03 -5.73
N LEU A 106 6.16 2.07 -6.12
CA LEU A 106 6.27 1.42 -7.44
C LEU A 106 5.02 0.59 -7.81
N GLY A 107 3.84 1.20 -7.82
CA GLY A 107 2.58 0.56 -8.16
C GLY A 107 1.76 1.40 -9.14
N VAL A 108 1.70 0.97 -10.39
CA VAL A 108 0.80 1.54 -11.41
C VAL A 108 -0.65 1.15 -11.07
N LEU A 109 -1.37 2.01 -10.36
CA LEU A 109 -2.80 1.89 -10.15
C LEU A 109 -3.56 2.81 -11.11
N CYS A 110 -4.68 2.34 -11.66
CA CYS A 110 -5.58 3.23 -12.38
C CYS A 110 -6.31 4.16 -11.41
N LYS A 111 -6.78 5.31 -11.92
CA LYS A 111 -7.52 6.32 -11.12
C LYS A 111 -8.66 5.73 -10.28
N HIS A 112 -9.35 4.71 -10.81
CA HIS A 112 -10.43 4.03 -10.10
C HIS A 112 -9.91 3.18 -8.92
N CYS A 113 -8.92 2.32 -9.15
CA CYS A 113 -8.32 1.50 -8.09
C CYS A 113 -7.63 2.38 -7.04
N ALA A 114 -6.95 3.45 -7.45
CA ALA A 114 -6.34 4.42 -6.54
C ALA A 114 -7.40 5.11 -5.65
N ARG A 115 -8.57 5.46 -6.20
CA ARG A 115 -9.69 6.00 -5.42
C ARG A 115 -10.22 5.00 -4.40
N ILE A 116 -10.38 3.74 -4.80
CA ILE A 116 -10.81 2.68 -3.88
C ILE A 116 -9.78 2.48 -2.77
N ASP A 117 -8.49 2.44 -3.10
CA ASP A 117 -7.40 2.35 -2.11
C ASP A 117 -7.45 3.51 -1.12
N ASN A 118 -7.63 4.74 -1.60
CA ASN A 118 -7.77 5.93 -0.77
C ASN A 118 -9.04 5.94 0.11
N ILE A 119 -10.10 5.25 -0.30
CA ILE A 119 -11.33 5.08 0.52
C ILE A 119 -11.11 3.98 1.57
N ALA A 120 -10.42 2.90 1.19
CA ALA A 120 -10.21 1.73 2.04
C ALA A 120 -9.14 1.94 3.11
N ARG A 121 -8.20 2.87 2.90
CA ARG A 121 -7.23 3.25 3.94
C ARG A 121 -7.95 3.95 5.08
N PRO A 122 -7.93 3.42 6.32
CA PRO A 122 -8.47 4.12 7.47
C PRO A 122 -7.72 5.44 7.61
N ARG A 123 -8.47 6.54 7.64
CA ARG A 123 -7.93 7.83 8.06
C ARG A 123 -7.93 7.80 9.57
N GLU A 124 -6.86 7.31 10.16
CA GLU A 124 -6.64 7.50 11.60
C GLU A 124 -6.60 9.00 11.85
N ASP A 125 -7.56 9.52 12.62
CA ASP A 125 -7.58 10.93 12.99
C ASP A 125 -6.47 11.19 14.01
N LEU A 126 -5.28 11.46 13.48
CA LEU A 126 -4.09 11.74 14.27
C LEU A 126 -4.15 13.09 14.99
N SER A 127 -5.22 13.88 14.83
CA SER A 127 -5.36 15.18 15.46
C SER A 127 -5.34 15.09 17.00
N LEU A 128 -5.92 14.03 17.57
CA LEU A 128 -5.92 13.81 19.01
C LEU A 128 -4.50 13.59 19.55
N TYR A 129 -3.74 12.69 18.92
CA TYR A 129 -2.37 12.39 19.32
C TYR A 129 -1.43 13.57 19.09
N ARG A 130 -1.67 14.38 18.04
CA ARG A 130 -1.00 15.67 17.83
C ARG A 130 -1.25 16.63 18.99
N ASN A 131 -2.49 16.74 19.45
CA ASN A 131 -2.85 17.61 20.57
C ASN A 131 -2.19 17.12 21.89
N ILE A 132 -2.18 15.81 22.13
CA ILE A 132 -1.49 15.22 23.30
C ILE A 132 0.01 15.54 23.25
N LEU A 133 0.67 15.32 22.10
CA LEU A 133 2.10 15.63 21.94
C LEU A 133 2.39 17.13 22.13
N GLN A 134 1.51 17.99 21.60
CA GLN A 134 1.67 19.44 21.73
C GLN A 134 1.54 19.88 23.19
N LYS A 135 0.53 19.39 23.90
CA LYS A 135 0.35 19.64 25.34
C LYS A 135 1.55 19.18 26.15
N LEU A 136 2.02 17.96 25.89
CA LEU A 136 3.21 17.40 26.54
C LEU A 136 4.45 18.29 26.33
N ARG A 137 4.70 18.71 25.09
CA ARG A 137 5.81 19.63 24.77
C ARG A 137 5.68 20.97 25.50
N THR A 138 4.48 21.55 25.53
CA THR A 138 4.26 22.82 26.24
C THR A 138 4.42 22.68 27.75
N HIS A 139 3.98 21.56 28.34
CA HIS A 139 4.12 21.32 29.77
C HIS A 139 5.59 21.12 30.13
N GLU A 140 6.32 20.29 29.39
CA GLU A 140 7.73 20.01 29.68
C GLU A 140 8.62 21.24 29.48
N GLN A 141 8.31 22.11 28.52
CA GLN A 141 9.02 23.38 28.35
C GLN A 141 8.93 24.30 29.59
N THR A 142 7.90 24.15 30.44
CA THR A 142 7.81 24.90 31.70
C THR A 142 8.69 24.32 32.81
N LEU A 143 9.03 23.03 32.72
CA LEU A 143 9.77 22.29 33.75
C LEU A 143 11.26 22.18 33.42
N SER A 144 11.60 21.90 32.17
CA SER A 144 12.97 21.72 31.69
C SER A 144 13.30 22.71 30.59
N LYS A 145 14.52 23.27 30.64
CA LYS A 145 15.00 24.28 29.69
C LYS A 145 15.46 23.68 28.35
N GLU A 146 15.76 22.38 28.32
CA GLU A 146 16.27 21.69 27.13
C GLU A 146 15.30 20.58 26.71
N PRO A 147 14.75 20.61 25.48
CA PRO A 147 13.84 19.57 25.03
C PRO A 147 14.65 18.36 24.54
N SER A 148 14.88 17.41 25.43
CA SER A 148 15.80 16.28 25.21
C SER A 148 15.22 15.20 24.26
N ILE A 149 14.27 14.39 24.71
CA ILE A 149 13.67 13.30 23.91
C ILE A 149 12.40 13.72 23.15
N LEU A 150 11.70 14.76 23.62
CA LEU A 150 10.42 15.21 23.05
C LEU A 150 10.53 15.78 21.63
N THR A 151 11.71 16.25 21.24
CA THR A 151 12.01 16.71 19.87
C THR A 151 12.15 15.56 18.88
N LEU A 152 12.56 14.38 19.37
CA LEU A 152 12.74 13.18 18.56
C LEU A 152 11.41 12.47 18.29
N LEU A 153 10.46 12.54 19.23
CA LEU A 153 9.17 11.86 19.12
C LEU A 153 8.26 12.46 18.04
N GLN A 154 7.70 11.55 17.25
CA GLN A 154 6.69 11.83 16.22
C GLN A 154 5.27 11.53 16.75
N VAL A 155 4.26 11.84 15.95
CA VAL A 155 2.85 11.65 16.33
C VAL A 155 2.52 10.16 16.46
N GLU A 156 3.11 9.35 15.59
CA GLU A 156 2.99 7.90 15.55
C GLU A 156 3.56 7.24 16.81
N ASP A 157 4.60 7.84 17.40
CA ASP A 157 5.19 7.38 18.66
C ASP A 157 4.22 7.58 19.83
N ILE A 158 3.52 8.72 19.86
CA ILE A 158 2.49 9.01 20.87
C ILE A 158 1.25 8.16 20.67
N LEU A 159 0.87 7.87 19.42
CA LEU A 159 -0.17 6.90 19.10
C LEU A 159 0.17 5.53 19.68
N TYR A 160 1.38 5.03 19.43
CA TYR A 160 1.82 3.74 19.97
C TYR A 160 1.81 3.74 21.50
N LEU A 161 2.39 4.78 22.12
CA LEU A 161 2.41 4.90 23.58
C LEU A 161 0.99 4.90 24.15
N THR A 162 0.07 5.65 23.55
CA THR A 162 -1.31 5.75 24.03
C THR A 162 -2.07 4.44 23.85
N GLU A 163 -2.06 3.84 22.66
CA GLU A 163 -2.90 2.69 22.34
C GLU A 163 -2.31 1.35 22.77
N LYS A 164 -0.99 1.16 22.58
CA LYS A 164 -0.34 -0.14 22.81
C LYS A 164 0.25 -0.26 24.20
N VAL A 165 0.82 0.82 24.73
CA VAL A 165 1.40 0.79 26.08
C VAL A 165 0.32 1.06 27.11
N TRP A 166 -0.43 2.15 26.97
CA TRP A 166 -1.41 2.60 27.96
C TRP A 166 -2.88 2.23 27.63
N GLU A 167 -3.11 1.42 26.60
CA GLU A 167 -4.43 0.84 26.26
C GLU A 167 -5.55 1.88 26.09
N SER A 168 -5.19 3.10 25.68
CA SER A 168 -6.09 4.23 25.48
C SER A 168 -6.90 4.62 26.73
N CYS A 169 -6.36 4.39 27.92
CA CYS A 169 -7.02 4.74 29.18
C CYS A 169 -6.10 5.36 30.22
N SER A 170 -6.68 6.15 31.12
CA SER A 170 -5.98 6.60 32.33
C SER A 170 -5.52 5.41 33.17
N ALA A 171 -4.30 5.51 33.69
CA ALA A 171 -3.71 4.53 34.57
C ALA A 171 -4.46 4.32 35.90
N LEU A 172 -5.17 5.34 36.41
CA LEU A 172 -5.80 5.29 37.74
C LEU A 172 -7.31 5.03 37.65
N SER A 173 -8.06 5.87 36.92
CA SER A 173 -9.52 5.75 36.77
C SER A 173 -9.94 4.80 35.65
N GLY A 174 -9.05 4.45 34.72
CA GLY A 174 -9.42 3.70 33.51
C GLY A 174 -10.26 4.52 32.52
N SER A 175 -10.34 5.84 32.68
CA SER A 175 -11.07 6.72 31.75
C SER A 175 -10.53 6.60 30.33
N LYS A 176 -11.42 6.38 29.36
CA LYS A 176 -11.10 6.24 27.92
C LYS A 176 -11.28 7.54 27.13
N ASP A 177 -11.58 8.64 27.81
CA ASP A 177 -11.77 9.95 27.18
C ASP A 177 -10.41 10.58 26.84
N LEU A 178 -9.87 10.23 25.67
CA LEU A 178 -8.56 10.68 25.19
C LEU A 178 -8.41 12.22 25.15
N HIS A 179 -9.51 12.98 25.08
CA HIS A 179 -9.44 14.45 25.08
C HIS A 179 -8.98 15.03 26.42
N LYS A 180 -9.21 14.27 27.50
CA LYS A 180 -8.88 14.65 28.88
C LYS A 180 -7.65 13.92 29.41
N LEU A 181 -7.00 13.10 28.58
CA LEU A 181 -5.79 12.39 28.97
C LEU A 181 -4.53 13.17 28.61
N GLU A 182 -3.57 13.15 29.51
CA GLU A 182 -2.29 13.84 29.39
C GLU A 182 -1.17 12.93 29.90
N PHE A 183 -0.03 12.96 29.21
CA PHE A 183 1.19 12.30 29.68
C PHE A 183 1.92 13.22 30.65
N VAL A 184 2.29 12.67 31.81
CA VAL A 184 3.11 13.35 32.80
C VAL A 184 4.30 12.50 33.20
N ARG A 185 5.30 13.11 33.84
CA ARG A 185 6.47 12.42 34.40
C ARG A 185 5.99 11.44 35.47
N TRP A 186 6.53 10.22 35.48
CA TRP A 186 6.26 9.26 36.55
C TRP A 186 7.09 9.63 37.79
N GLU A 187 8.41 9.74 37.63
CA GLU A 187 9.32 10.30 38.62
C GLU A 187 9.63 11.77 38.29
N HIS A 188 9.30 12.67 39.21
CA HIS A 188 9.45 14.12 39.02
C HIS A 188 10.91 14.56 38.84
N GLN A 189 11.84 13.83 39.44
CA GLN A 189 13.27 14.14 39.43
C GLN A 189 13.95 13.82 38.09
N GLU A 190 13.35 12.94 37.30
CA GLU A 190 13.86 12.56 35.99
C GLU A 190 13.10 13.29 34.88
N ASP A 191 13.77 13.53 33.75
CA ASP A 191 13.11 14.10 32.59
C ASP A 191 12.05 13.16 32.02
N TRP A 192 11.06 13.75 31.36
CA TRP A 192 10.03 12.94 30.72
C TRP A 192 10.65 12.05 29.65
N SER A 193 10.26 10.78 29.64
CA SER A 193 10.59 9.84 28.58
C SER A 193 9.49 8.77 28.48
N PRO A 194 9.41 8.00 27.37
CA PRO A 194 8.44 6.91 27.26
C PRO A 194 8.54 5.86 28.39
N TRP A 195 9.69 5.77 29.06
CA TRP A 195 9.94 4.89 30.23
C TRP A 195 10.01 5.65 31.56
N ASN A 196 9.64 6.92 31.58
CA ASN A 196 9.40 7.74 32.78
C ASN A 196 8.12 8.57 32.58
N CYS A 197 7.03 7.91 32.18
CA CYS A 197 5.76 8.58 31.91
C CYS A 197 4.58 7.83 32.52
N ILE A 198 3.47 8.54 32.72
CA ILE A 198 2.18 7.94 33.06
C ILE A 198 1.07 8.69 32.33
N LEU A 199 0.07 7.96 31.85
CA LEU A 199 -1.11 8.53 31.19
C LEU A 199 -2.23 8.71 32.22
N LEU A 200 -2.63 9.96 32.46
CA LEU A 200 -3.62 10.32 33.48
C LEU A 200 -4.67 11.27 32.91
N SER A 201 -5.84 11.31 33.54
CA SER A 201 -6.83 12.36 33.31
C SER A 201 -6.40 13.69 33.96
N ASN A 202 -6.91 14.81 33.47
CA ASN A 202 -6.61 16.14 34.01
C ASN A 202 -6.80 16.25 35.53
N GLU A 203 -7.84 15.61 36.07
CA GLU A 203 -8.14 15.61 37.50
C GLU A 203 -7.09 14.81 38.31
N GLU A 204 -6.65 13.68 37.77
CA GLU A 204 -5.63 12.82 38.37
C GLU A 204 -4.24 13.45 38.29
N THR A 205 -3.91 14.07 37.15
CA THR A 205 -2.66 14.80 36.93
C THR A 205 -2.46 15.85 38.02
N SER A 206 -3.51 16.61 38.34
CA SER A 206 -3.47 17.63 39.40
C SER A 206 -3.16 17.06 40.79
N THR A 207 -3.51 15.79 41.03
CA THR A 207 -3.20 15.07 42.27
C THR A 207 -1.78 14.49 42.22
N HIS A 208 -1.40 13.89 41.09
CA HIS A 208 -0.10 13.27 40.88
C HIS A 208 1.06 14.29 40.97
N LEU A 209 0.86 15.50 40.45
CA LEU A 209 1.86 16.58 40.52
C LEU A 209 2.17 17.05 41.95
N LYS A 210 1.32 16.74 42.94
CA LYS A 210 1.55 17.10 44.35
C LYS A 210 2.36 16.03 45.10
N ILE A 211 2.52 14.85 44.53
CA ILE A 211 3.22 13.72 45.14
C ILE A 211 4.72 13.95 45.00
N LYS A 212 5.48 13.79 46.10
CA LYS A 212 6.95 13.89 46.08
C LYS A 212 7.64 12.56 45.83
N ASP A 213 7.18 11.51 46.51
CA ASP A 213 7.68 10.14 46.33
C ASP A 213 6.52 9.24 45.90
N VAL A 214 6.70 8.62 44.75
CA VAL A 214 5.74 7.74 44.10
C VAL A 214 5.59 6.43 44.87
N ASN A 215 6.68 5.93 45.48
CA ASN A 215 6.72 4.64 46.16
C ASN A 215 6.02 4.66 47.53
N GLU A 216 5.90 5.85 48.15
CA GLU A 216 5.13 6.01 49.39
C GLU A 216 3.62 6.10 49.15
N VAL A 217 3.20 6.67 48.02
CA VAL A 217 1.78 6.95 47.75
C VAL A 217 1.10 5.83 46.97
N TYR A 218 1.78 5.22 46.00
CA TYR A 218 1.19 4.16 45.18
C TYR A 218 1.51 2.76 45.72
N SER A 219 0.55 1.85 45.56
CA SER A 219 0.76 0.44 45.92
C SER A 219 1.91 -0.18 45.12
N THR A 220 2.68 -1.07 45.75
CA THR A 220 3.79 -1.80 45.10
C THR A 220 3.32 -2.59 43.87
N THR A 221 2.10 -3.11 43.89
CA THR A 221 1.47 -3.77 42.73
C THR A 221 1.26 -2.83 41.56
N PHE A 222 0.84 -1.59 41.83
CA PHE A 222 0.63 -0.58 40.81
C PHE A 222 1.96 -0.07 40.25
N THR A 223 2.94 0.23 41.10
CA THR A 223 4.29 0.64 40.67
C THR A 223 4.94 -0.42 39.78
N ARG A 224 4.78 -1.71 40.13
CA ARG A 224 5.26 -2.82 39.29
C ARG A 224 4.56 -2.87 37.94
N TRP A 225 3.25 -2.65 37.91
CA TRP A 225 2.48 -2.60 36.65
C TRP A 225 2.92 -1.43 35.77
N VAL A 226 3.14 -0.24 36.33
CA VAL A 226 3.70 0.91 35.60
C VAL A 226 5.09 0.59 35.05
N GLY A 227 5.95 -0.04 35.85
CA GLY A 227 7.28 -0.48 35.41
C GLY A 227 7.23 -1.49 34.25
N GLN A 228 6.22 -2.36 34.20
CA GLN A 228 5.99 -3.24 33.04
C GLN A 228 5.62 -2.43 31.79
N LYS A 229 4.77 -1.41 31.91
CA LYS A 229 4.43 -0.51 30.80
C LYS A 229 5.67 0.23 30.27
N HIS A 230 6.52 0.73 31.17
CA HIS A 230 7.79 1.36 30.79
C HIS A 230 8.73 0.39 30.08
N THR A 231 8.75 -0.87 30.48
CA THR A 231 9.57 -1.92 29.84
C THR A 231 9.10 -2.16 28.40
N ILE A 232 7.78 -2.26 28.18
CA ILE A 232 7.18 -2.41 26.84
C ILE A 232 7.52 -1.20 25.96
N ALA A 233 7.42 0.01 26.50
CA ALA A 233 7.77 1.23 25.79
C ALA A 233 9.25 1.23 25.38
N ARG A 234 10.15 0.90 26.33
CA ARG A 234 11.60 0.86 26.09
C ARG A 234 11.97 -0.15 25.01
N GLU A 235 11.39 -1.35 25.04
CA GLU A 235 11.61 -2.38 24.01
C GLU A 235 11.23 -1.87 22.62
N TYR A 236 10.05 -1.26 22.47
CA TYR A 236 9.60 -0.70 21.21
C TYR A 236 10.51 0.44 20.73
N PHE A 237 10.80 1.42 21.59
CA PHE A 237 11.58 2.59 21.21
C PHE A 237 13.07 2.28 20.99
N SER A 238 13.58 1.17 21.52
CA SER A 238 14.93 0.67 21.20
C SER A 238 15.08 0.24 19.73
N GLN A 239 13.97 -0.09 19.06
CA GLN A 239 13.98 -0.47 17.65
C GLN A 239 13.98 0.75 16.73
N VAL A 240 13.69 1.94 17.26
CA VAL A 240 13.66 3.20 16.51
C VAL A 240 15.08 3.79 16.51
N PRO A 241 15.78 3.87 15.35
CA PRO A 241 17.22 4.17 15.33
C PRO A 241 17.62 5.51 15.97
N THR A 242 16.77 6.53 15.88
CA THR A 242 17.04 7.85 16.50
C THR A 242 16.93 7.80 18.02
N LEU A 243 15.96 7.06 18.55
CA LEU A 243 15.71 6.92 19.98
C LEU A 243 16.63 5.87 20.61
N ALA A 244 17.06 4.85 19.85
CA ALA A 244 18.08 3.90 20.26
C ALA A 244 19.41 4.59 20.61
N LYS A 245 19.87 5.50 19.75
CA LYS A 245 21.06 6.32 20.02
C LYS A 245 20.91 7.19 21.27
N TYR A 246 19.71 7.72 21.49
CA TYR A 246 19.41 8.49 22.69
C TYR A 246 19.48 7.61 23.95
N LEU A 247 18.89 6.41 23.91
CA LEU A 247 18.97 5.41 24.98
C LEU A 247 20.42 5.01 25.30
N GLU A 248 21.24 4.77 24.28
CA GLU A 248 22.67 4.45 24.43
C GLU A 248 23.50 5.59 25.04
N SER A 249 23.05 6.84 24.85
CA SER A 249 23.74 8.03 25.41
C SER A 249 23.40 8.33 26.88
N GLN A 250 22.40 7.65 27.46
CA GLN A 250 22.07 7.80 28.87
C GLN A 250 23.07 7.04 29.75
N PRO A 251 23.51 7.61 30.89
CA PRO A 251 24.39 6.91 31.83
C PRO A 251 23.69 5.64 32.35
N ALA A 252 24.42 4.52 32.39
CA ALA A 252 23.93 3.16 32.70
C ALA A 252 23.37 2.96 34.14
N ALA A 253 23.05 4.02 34.87
CA ALA A 253 22.67 3.99 36.28
C ALA A 253 21.20 3.58 36.55
N ALA A 254 20.42 3.20 35.54
CA ALA A 254 19.06 2.66 35.71
C ALA A 254 18.96 1.14 35.42
N VAL A 255 20.09 0.45 35.26
CA VAL A 255 20.16 -1.02 35.13
C VAL A 255 20.45 -1.62 36.50
N GLY A 256 19.48 -1.53 37.40
CA GLY A 256 19.62 -1.96 38.78
C GLY A 256 18.33 -2.58 39.30
N ASN A 257 17.83 -3.61 38.63
CA ASN A 257 17.04 -4.67 39.25
C ASN A 257 17.20 -5.93 38.40
N GLN A 258 18.38 -6.52 38.56
CA GLN A 258 18.73 -7.86 38.13
C GLN A 258 17.85 -8.82 38.96
N PHE A 259 16.85 -9.42 38.34
CA PHE A 259 16.25 -10.63 38.91
C PHE A 259 17.24 -11.76 38.70
N ASP A 260 17.89 -12.17 39.79
CA ASP A 260 18.74 -13.34 39.82
C ASP A 260 17.96 -14.58 39.40
N SER A 261 18.62 -15.35 38.52
CA SER A 261 18.14 -16.58 37.93
C SER A 261 18.13 -17.73 38.94
N HIS A 262 17.06 -18.50 38.97
CA HIS A 262 17.15 -19.92 39.33
C HIS A 262 16.92 -20.78 38.09
N HIS A 263 18.02 -21.10 37.44
CA HIS A 263 18.10 -22.19 36.48
C HIS A 263 18.03 -23.51 37.28
N VAL A 264 16.95 -24.27 37.13
CA VAL A 264 16.84 -25.62 37.70
C VAL A 264 17.65 -26.57 36.82
N THR A 265 18.84 -26.94 37.29
CA THR A 265 19.66 -28.00 36.70
C THR A 265 19.08 -29.35 37.09
N MET A 266 18.42 -30.04 36.16
CA MET A 266 18.01 -31.44 36.36
C MET A 266 19.24 -32.33 36.30
N ALA A 267 19.64 -32.87 37.45
CA ALA A 267 20.61 -33.95 37.54
C ALA A 267 19.99 -35.25 37.00
N THR A 268 20.48 -35.73 35.86
CA THR A 268 20.18 -37.07 35.35
C THR A 268 20.94 -38.09 36.19
N GLY A 269 20.24 -38.67 37.15
CA GLY A 269 20.67 -39.86 37.89
C GLY A 269 20.69 -41.08 36.97
N LYS A 270 21.81 -41.81 37.01
CA LYS A 270 22.02 -43.11 36.38
C LYS A 270 21.00 -44.13 36.88
N HIS A 271 20.31 -44.81 35.97
CA HIS A 271 19.65 -46.09 36.26
C HIS A 271 20.30 -47.21 35.44
N ALA A 272 20.61 -48.30 36.15
CA ALA A 272 21.12 -49.56 35.64
C ALA A 272 20.02 -50.35 34.89
N PRO A 273 20.37 -51.33 34.03
CA PRO A 273 19.39 -52.06 33.24
C PRO A 273 18.88 -53.29 34.01
N ASP A 274 17.56 -53.36 34.24
CA ASP A 274 16.89 -54.61 34.59
C ASP A 274 16.49 -55.35 33.32
N ASN A 275 17.23 -56.43 33.03
CA ASN A 275 16.80 -57.50 32.14
C ASN A 275 15.76 -58.34 32.87
N THR A 276 14.52 -58.39 32.38
CA THR A 276 13.62 -59.50 32.69
C THR A 276 13.01 -60.06 31.42
N SER A 277 13.25 -61.37 31.27
CA SER A 277 12.80 -62.31 30.27
C SER A 277 11.29 -62.32 30.03
N ALA A 278 10.89 -62.30 28.76
CA ALA A 278 9.59 -62.81 28.30
C ALA A 278 9.81 -64.17 27.62
N SER A 279 9.30 -65.23 28.24
CA SER A 279 9.17 -66.57 27.67
C SER A 279 7.71 -66.82 27.33
N SER A 280 7.52 -67.45 26.16
CA SER A 280 6.44 -68.36 25.76
C SER A 280 5.00 -67.83 25.71
N HIS A 281 4.49 -67.60 24.50
CA HIS A 281 3.72 -68.60 23.74
C HIS A 281 3.73 -68.29 22.25
#